data_AF-A0A7S7RDY1-F1
#
_entry.id   AF-A0A7S7RDY1-F1
#
_cell.length_a   1.000
_cell.length_b   1.000
_cell.length_c   1.000
_cell.angle_alpha   90.00
_cell.angle_beta   90.00
_cell.angle_gamma   90.00
#
_symmetry.space_group_name_H-M   'P 1'
#
loop_
_entity.id
_entity.type
_entity.pdbx_description
1 polymer ?
#
loop_
_entity_poly.entity_id
_entity_poly.type
_entity_poly.pdbx_seq_one_letter_code
_entity_poly.pdbx_strand_id
1 'polypeptide(L)'
;MVFSNNGKNVILPVIEVVRSILAPNGFLLYRLLESNSFPLYFVETNTPQQIHLSFSSRYEKKYTQKQYVYQLAWLLSNRDARSAFENIAFTWLQEQSLKFEWNFTQPITVTVRAKEENNTCTVLEIISVKNKKLPYDLITISHPEIRDQEKSNDPKKYAYRHLNKDQGEDGFTLDEEVDGATEDFDFVQMNQLQHEYSFTPKIERIKGKPTKQRTNEDENTKKYLIDDHSIRSTADSGGQQLVRGLEHQMLYDIQAQGELQYFINVLKALEQYPRIGTIQVIMDVLPDGHGERRFTKLSDNVTKRRYVIAEIYLGNGKQFNIIEIERENRSLSMLILSSPVTREWRPIYDRLLINLVNDSGTWTSKSLKSIEGQGITLVKAKHSSKGVQHRAEVLLNKLDY
;
A
#
# COMPACT_ATOMS: atom_id res chain seq x y z
N MET A 1 -0.44 -6.21 -32.16
CA MET A 1 -0.50 -7.61 -32.66
C MET A 1 -1.30 -7.65 -33.94
N VAL A 2 -0.96 -8.53 -34.88
CA VAL A 2 -1.69 -8.70 -36.15
C VAL A 2 -2.04 -10.17 -36.32
N PHE A 3 -3.30 -10.48 -36.60
CA PHE A 3 -3.76 -11.85 -36.87
C PHE A 3 -4.81 -11.86 -37.98
N SER A 4 -4.94 -12.99 -38.68
CA SER A 4 -5.93 -13.16 -39.74
C SER A 4 -7.22 -13.74 -39.17
N ASN A 5 -8.37 -13.15 -39.51
CA ASN A 5 -9.68 -13.66 -39.16
C ASN A 5 -10.63 -13.51 -40.37
N ASN A 6 -11.21 -14.62 -40.83
CA ASN A 6 -12.13 -14.66 -41.98
C ASN A 6 -11.60 -13.92 -43.23
N GLY A 7 -10.29 -14.04 -43.50
CA GLY A 7 -9.64 -13.41 -44.66
C GLY A 7 -9.26 -11.94 -44.47
N LYS A 8 -9.58 -11.31 -43.34
CA LYS A 8 -9.19 -9.94 -42.98
C LYS A 8 -8.02 -9.92 -41.99
N ASN A 9 -7.13 -8.94 -42.14
CA ASN A 9 -6.07 -8.68 -41.17
C ASN A 9 -6.61 -7.86 -40.01
N VAL A 10 -6.58 -8.38 -38.79
CA VAL A 10 -7.00 -7.66 -37.58
C VAL A 10 -5.77 -7.12 -36.87
N ILE A 11 -5.71 -5.79 -36.69
CA ILE A 11 -4.68 -5.11 -35.91
C ILE A 11 -5.26 -4.85 -34.52
N LEU A 12 -4.69 -5.50 -33.51
CA LEU A 12 -5.04 -5.32 -32.10
C LEU A 12 -3.93 -4.56 -31.37
N PRO A 13 -4.16 -3.30 -30.95
CA PRO A 13 -3.18 -2.55 -30.17
C PRO A 13 -2.84 -3.26 -28.86
N VAL A 14 -1.55 -3.30 -28.52
CA VAL A 14 -1.07 -3.93 -27.26
C VAL A 14 -1.60 -3.17 -26.05
N ILE A 15 -1.70 -1.84 -26.14
CA ILE A 15 -2.26 -1.02 -25.07
C ILE A 15 -3.71 -1.41 -24.75
N GLU A 16 -4.52 -1.74 -25.76
CA GLU A 16 -5.89 -2.19 -25.55
C GLU A 16 -5.94 -3.57 -24.89
N VAL A 17 -5.01 -4.44 -25.23
CA VAL A 17 -4.90 -5.76 -24.58
C VAL A 17 -4.53 -5.62 -23.11
N VAL A 18 -3.52 -4.79 -22.80
CA VAL A 18 -3.11 -4.53 -21.42
C VAL A 18 -4.26 -3.89 -20.64
N ARG A 19 -4.81 -2.78 -21.15
CA ARG A 19 -5.89 -2.04 -20.50
C ARG A 19 -7.14 -2.89 -20.34
N SER A 20 -7.56 -3.66 -21.34
CA SER A 20 -8.88 -4.30 -21.32
C SER A 20 -8.88 -5.76 -20.89
N ILE A 21 -7.72 -6.42 -20.82
CA ILE A 21 -7.66 -7.86 -20.51
C ILE A 21 -6.87 -8.14 -19.24
N LEU A 22 -5.66 -7.59 -19.16
CA LEU A 22 -4.71 -7.88 -18.07
C LEU A 22 -4.88 -6.95 -16.87
N ALA A 23 -4.88 -5.65 -17.12
CA ALA A 23 -4.89 -4.60 -16.11
C ALA A 23 -6.07 -3.60 -16.27
N PRO A 24 -7.34 -4.07 -16.20
CA PRO A 24 -8.52 -3.22 -16.38
C PRO A 24 -8.87 -2.29 -15.22
N ASN A 25 -8.07 -2.25 -14.15
CA ASN A 25 -8.25 -1.31 -13.05
C ASN A 25 -6.91 -0.69 -12.67
N GLY A 26 -6.93 0.48 -12.04
CA GLY A 26 -5.74 1.21 -11.63
C GLY A 26 -4.81 0.38 -10.78
N PHE A 27 -5.34 -0.41 -9.82
CA PHE A 27 -4.51 -1.32 -9.03
C PHE A 27 -3.63 -2.23 -9.90
N LEU A 28 -4.22 -2.99 -10.82
CA LEU A 28 -3.44 -3.87 -11.70
C LEU A 28 -2.54 -3.08 -12.67
N LEU A 29 -2.98 -1.92 -13.14
CA LEU A 29 -2.22 -1.09 -14.08
C LEU A 29 -0.95 -0.54 -13.45
N TYR A 30 -1.04 0.01 -12.23
CA TYR A 30 0.13 0.51 -11.50
C TYR A 30 1.11 -0.60 -11.13
N ARG A 31 0.64 -1.85 -11.00
CA ARG A 31 1.50 -3.00 -10.69
C ARG A 31 2.11 -3.67 -11.92
N LEU A 32 1.75 -3.27 -13.13
CA LEU A 32 2.20 -3.90 -14.39
C LEU A 32 3.73 -3.84 -14.57
N LEU A 33 4.38 -2.82 -14.01
CA LEU A 33 5.83 -2.61 -14.10
C LEU A 33 6.57 -3.00 -12.81
N GLU A 34 5.86 -3.57 -11.84
CA GLU A 34 6.43 -3.95 -10.55
C GLU A 34 6.56 -5.46 -10.43
N SER A 35 7.80 -5.95 -10.33
CA SER A 35 8.06 -7.38 -10.14
C SER A 35 7.62 -7.84 -8.75
N ASN A 36 6.87 -8.94 -8.70
CA ASN A 36 6.45 -9.63 -7.47
C ASN A 36 5.78 -8.71 -6.42
N SER A 37 4.94 -7.78 -6.85
CA SER A 37 4.31 -6.80 -5.95
C SER A 37 3.10 -7.32 -5.17
N PHE A 38 2.43 -8.38 -5.64
CA PHE A 38 1.19 -8.89 -5.04
C PHE A 38 1.28 -9.29 -3.55
N PRO A 39 2.36 -9.93 -3.05
CA PRO A 39 2.51 -10.26 -1.64
C PRO A 39 2.44 -9.05 -0.69
N LEU A 40 2.69 -7.83 -1.17
CA LEU A 40 2.56 -6.60 -0.39
C LEU A 40 1.09 -6.23 -0.09
N TYR A 41 0.17 -6.74 -0.91
CA TYR A 41 -1.23 -6.37 -0.92
C TYR A 41 -2.14 -7.49 -0.46
N PHE A 42 -1.76 -8.74 -0.71
CA PHE A 42 -2.51 -9.90 -0.25
C PHE A 42 -1.68 -11.17 -0.21
N VAL A 43 -2.10 -12.09 0.65
CA VAL A 43 -1.64 -13.48 0.63
C VAL A 43 -2.67 -14.33 -0.08
N GLU A 44 -2.21 -15.11 -1.05
CA GLU A 44 -3.00 -16.08 -1.81
C GLU A 44 -2.85 -17.47 -1.17
N THR A 45 -3.97 -18.13 -0.86
CA THR A 45 -3.98 -19.54 -0.41
C THR A 45 -4.99 -20.32 -1.24
N ASN A 46 -4.50 -21.30 -1.98
CA ASN A 46 -5.32 -22.04 -2.95
C ASN A 46 -5.51 -23.49 -2.54
N THR A 47 -6.73 -23.98 -2.73
CA THR A 47 -7.07 -25.40 -2.77
C THR A 47 -7.66 -25.72 -4.16
N PRO A 48 -7.86 -27.01 -4.52
CA PRO A 48 -8.39 -27.35 -5.84
C PRO A 48 -9.75 -26.71 -6.17
N GLN A 49 -10.61 -26.43 -5.19
CA GLN A 49 -11.95 -25.85 -5.41
C GLN A 49 -12.12 -24.42 -4.88
N GLN A 50 -11.13 -23.87 -4.15
CA GLN A 50 -11.27 -22.58 -3.49
C GLN A 50 -9.98 -21.77 -3.55
N ILE A 51 -10.14 -20.46 -3.67
CA ILE A 51 -9.07 -19.48 -3.45
C ILE A 51 -9.43 -18.60 -2.25
N HIS A 52 -8.46 -18.40 -1.37
CA HIS A 52 -8.52 -17.43 -0.29
C HIS A 52 -7.54 -16.28 -0.56
N LEU A 53 -8.07 -15.06 -0.53
CA LEU A 53 -7.28 -13.82 -0.64
C LEU A 53 -7.36 -13.06 0.69
N SER A 54 -6.23 -13.00 1.39
CA SER A 54 -6.09 -12.24 2.62
C SER A 54 -5.45 -10.89 2.33
N PHE A 55 -6.26 -9.84 2.18
CA PHE A 55 -5.79 -8.50 1.84
C PHE A 55 -5.14 -7.78 3.03
N SER A 56 -4.08 -7.00 2.76
CA SER A 56 -3.47 -6.06 3.69
C SER A 56 -4.20 -4.71 3.65
N SER A 57 -3.85 -3.79 4.57
CA SER A 57 -4.42 -2.44 4.57
C SER A 57 -3.98 -1.58 3.39
N ARG A 58 -2.98 -2.03 2.62
CA ARG A 58 -2.49 -1.37 1.40
C ARG A 58 -3.36 -1.64 0.20
N TYR A 59 -4.15 -2.71 0.22
CA TYR A 59 -5.10 -2.99 -0.83
C TYR A 59 -6.35 -2.14 -0.57
N GLU A 60 -6.75 -1.27 -1.48
CA GLU A 60 -7.91 -0.41 -1.21
C GLU A 60 -9.20 -1.24 -1.20
N LYS A 61 -10.06 -1.01 -0.21
CA LYS A 61 -11.34 -1.71 -0.06
C LYS A 61 -12.22 -1.65 -1.31
N LYS A 62 -12.13 -0.59 -2.11
CA LYS A 62 -12.91 -0.45 -3.35
C LYS A 62 -12.67 -1.61 -4.34
N TYR A 63 -11.45 -2.16 -4.36
CA TYR A 63 -11.10 -3.31 -5.21
C TYR A 63 -11.60 -4.66 -4.65
N THR A 64 -12.25 -4.68 -3.49
CA THR A 64 -12.89 -5.89 -2.92
C THR A 64 -14.32 -6.12 -3.45
N GLN A 65 -14.79 -5.30 -4.38
CA GLN A 65 -16.08 -5.51 -5.06
C GLN A 65 -16.00 -6.71 -6.02
N LYS A 66 -17.18 -7.29 -6.30
CA LYS A 66 -17.33 -8.56 -7.03
C LYS A 66 -16.55 -8.62 -8.34
N GLN A 67 -16.68 -7.59 -9.18
CA GLN A 67 -16.02 -7.53 -10.50
C GLN A 67 -14.49 -7.53 -10.41
N TYR A 68 -13.92 -6.74 -9.50
CA TYR A 68 -12.47 -6.66 -9.30
C TYR A 68 -11.92 -7.96 -8.72
N VAL A 69 -12.64 -8.57 -7.76
CA VAL A 69 -12.26 -9.86 -7.17
C VAL A 69 -12.26 -10.97 -8.22
N TYR A 70 -13.25 -11.03 -9.11
CA TYR A 70 -13.26 -12.01 -10.20
C TYR A 70 -12.12 -11.80 -11.20
N GLN A 71 -11.83 -10.55 -11.56
CA GLN A 71 -10.69 -10.25 -12.44
C GLN A 71 -9.38 -10.67 -11.80
N LEU A 72 -9.19 -10.35 -10.52
CA LEU A 72 -7.99 -10.73 -9.77
C LEU A 72 -7.87 -12.25 -9.65
N ALA A 73 -8.93 -12.94 -9.24
CA ALA A 73 -8.93 -14.40 -9.14
C ALA A 73 -8.66 -15.08 -10.49
N TRP A 74 -9.17 -14.52 -11.59
CA TRP A 74 -8.90 -15.04 -12.94
C TRP A 74 -7.45 -14.83 -13.35
N LEU A 75 -6.89 -13.64 -13.10
CA LEU A 75 -5.49 -13.34 -13.35
C LEU A 75 -4.58 -14.31 -12.58
N LEU A 76 -4.87 -14.55 -11.30
CA LEU A 76 -4.05 -15.40 -10.43
C LEU A 76 -4.12 -16.89 -10.78
N SER A 77 -5.29 -17.36 -11.24
CA SER A 77 -5.52 -18.79 -11.56
C SER A 77 -5.22 -19.16 -13.01
N ASN A 78 -5.25 -18.21 -13.94
CA ASN A 78 -4.87 -18.45 -15.33
C ASN A 78 -3.37 -18.27 -15.49
N ARG A 79 -2.64 -19.38 -15.65
CA ARG A 79 -1.17 -19.39 -15.78
C ARG A 79 -0.67 -18.50 -16.91
N ASP A 80 -1.37 -18.47 -18.04
CA ASP A 80 -0.95 -17.68 -19.21
C ASP A 80 -1.13 -16.18 -18.95
N ALA A 81 -2.25 -15.80 -18.33
CA ALA A 81 -2.51 -14.41 -17.95
C ALA A 81 -1.54 -13.92 -16.87
N ARG A 82 -1.29 -14.75 -15.84
CA ARG A 82 -0.31 -14.45 -14.80
C ARG A 82 1.08 -14.29 -15.37
N SER A 83 1.52 -15.24 -16.19
CA SER A 83 2.82 -15.20 -16.87
C SER A 83 2.96 -13.97 -17.77
N ALA A 84 1.95 -13.66 -18.58
CA ALA A 84 1.96 -12.47 -19.42
C ALA A 84 2.04 -11.17 -18.60
N PHE A 85 1.34 -11.10 -17.47
CA PHE A 85 1.41 -9.95 -16.56
C PHE A 85 2.80 -9.81 -15.91
N GLU A 86 3.32 -10.88 -15.32
CA GLU A 86 4.62 -10.89 -14.63
C GLU A 86 5.80 -10.66 -15.60
N ASN A 87 5.70 -11.15 -16.85
CA ASN A 87 6.74 -10.96 -17.87
C ASN A 87 6.86 -9.50 -18.33
N ILE A 88 5.79 -8.70 -18.29
CA ILE A 88 5.88 -7.27 -18.62
C ILE A 88 6.79 -6.57 -17.61
N ALA A 89 6.58 -6.80 -16.32
CA ALA A 89 7.44 -6.26 -15.28
C ALA A 89 8.88 -6.76 -15.42
N PHE A 90 9.07 -8.05 -15.69
CA PHE A 90 10.39 -8.65 -15.87
C PHE A 90 11.18 -8.02 -17.02
N THR A 91 10.57 -7.95 -18.23
CA THR A 91 11.22 -7.38 -19.42
C THR A 91 11.50 -5.89 -19.28
N TRP A 92 10.59 -5.14 -18.66
CA TRP A 92 10.81 -3.73 -18.35
C TRP A 92 12.03 -3.54 -17.43
N LEU A 93 12.11 -4.29 -16.33
CA LEU A 93 13.17 -4.14 -15.33
C LEU A 93 14.54 -4.63 -15.82
N GLN A 94 14.59 -5.78 -16.48
CA GLN A 94 15.84 -6.42 -16.90
C GLN A 94 16.35 -5.94 -18.25
N GLU A 95 15.45 -5.75 -19.22
CA GLU A 95 15.82 -5.46 -20.61
C GLU A 95 15.59 -4.00 -21.00
N GLN A 96 14.99 -3.18 -20.12
CA GLN A 96 14.60 -1.79 -20.40
C GLN A 96 13.74 -1.67 -21.66
N SER A 97 12.97 -2.72 -21.97
CA SER A 97 12.10 -2.77 -23.14
C SER A 97 10.76 -3.35 -22.75
N LEU A 98 9.68 -2.68 -23.15
CA LEU A 98 8.32 -3.18 -22.93
C LEU A 98 8.02 -4.26 -23.97
N LYS A 99 8.12 -5.52 -23.58
CA LYS A 99 7.77 -6.65 -24.44
C LYS A 99 6.49 -7.30 -23.96
N PHE A 100 5.63 -7.59 -24.92
CA PHE A 100 4.36 -8.25 -24.66
C PHE A 100 4.25 -9.52 -25.50
N GLU A 101 4.17 -10.66 -24.83
CA GLU A 101 3.98 -11.95 -25.48
C GLU A 101 2.58 -12.49 -25.20
N TRP A 102 1.85 -12.81 -26.28
CA TRP A 102 0.49 -13.34 -26.21
C TRP A 102 0.51 -14.86 -26.33
N ASN A 103 0.85 -15.54 -25.24
CA ASN A 103 1.03 -17.00 -25.21
C ASN A 103 -0.17 -17.71 -24.54
N PHE A 104 -1.39 -17.20 -24.74
CA PHE A 104 -2.59 -17.75 -24.12
C PHE A 104 -3.01 -19.05 -24.82
N THR A 105 -2.94 -20.16 -24.08
CA THR A 105 -3.41 -21.49 -24.49
C THR A 105 -4.92 -21.62 -24.32
N GLN A 106 -5.50 -20.92 -23.34
CA GLN A 106 -6.94 -20.87 -23.15
C GLN A 106 -7.55 -19.73 -23.97
N PRO A 107 -8.37 -20.03 -24.99
CA PRO A 107 -8.94 -18.99 -25.83
C PRO A 107 -9.95 -18.16 -25.04
N ILE A 108 -9.84 -16.84 -25.20
CA ILE A 108 -10.84 -15.87 -24.75
C ILE A 108 -11.49 -15.23 -25.97
N THR A 109 -12.72 -14.77 -25.84
CA THR A 109 -13.43 -14.08 -26.92
C THR A 109 -13.54 -12.61 -26.59
N VAL A 110 -13.13 -11.74 -27.51
CA VAL A 110 -13.22 -10.30 -27.33
C VAL A 110 -14.23 -9.71 -28.31
N THR A 111 -15.09 -8.84 -27.80
CA THR A 111 -15.96 -7.99 -28.62
C THR A 111 -15.32 -6.61 -28.69
N VAL A 112 -15.19 -6.08 -29.90
CA VAL A 112 -14.39 -4.89 -30.17
C VAL A 112 -15.18 -3.88 -31.00
N ARG A 113 -14.88 -2.60 -30.78
CA ARG A 113 -15.15 -1.53 -31.74
C ARG A 113 -13.93 -1.41 -32.64
N ALA A 114 -14.13 -1.53 -33.94
CA ALA A 114 -13.04 -1.49 -34.89
C ALA A 114 -13.38 -0.60 -36.08
N LYS A 115 -12.33 -0.03 -36.68
CA LYS A 115 -12.40 0.67 -37.95
C LYS A 115 -11.95 -0.30 -39.05
N GLU A 116 -12.80 -0.49 -40.04
CA GLU A 116 -12.47 -1.30 -41.20
C GLU A 116 -11.98 -0.41 -42.34
N GLU A 117 -10.81 -0.72 -42.88
CA GLU A 117 -10.24 -0.11 -44.07
C GLU A 117 -9.70 -1.20 -45.00
N ASN A 118 -10.31 -1.33 -46.18
CA ASN A 118 -10.00 -2.37 -47.16
C ASN A 118 -10.10 -3.78 -46.53
N ASN A 119 -9.00 -4.55 -46.56
CA ASN A 119 -8.92 -5.89 -45.98
C ASN A 119 -8.30 -5.90 -44.56
N THR A 120 -8.25 -4.73 -43.91
CA THR A 120 -7.66 -4.55 -42.58
C THR A 120 -8.70 -3.99 -41.61
N CYS A 121 -8.75 -4.56 -40.42
CA CYS A 121 -9.63 -4.18 -39.33
C CYS A 121 -8.77 -3.73 -38.14
N THR A 122 -8.77 -2.44 -37.84
CA THR A 122 -8.02 -1.88 -36.71
C THR A 122 -8.94 -1.78 -35.51
N VAL A 123 -8.63 -2.53 -34.45
CA VAL A 123 -9.33 -2.45 -33.17
C VAL A 123 -9.04 -1.10 -32.53
N LEU A 124 -10.10 -0.35 -32.25
CA LEU A 124 -10.03 0.92 -31.52
C LEU A 124 -10.23 0.69 -30.03
N GLU A 125 -11.14 -0.21 -29.66
CA GLU A 125 -11.54 -0.43 -28.28
C GLU A 125 -12.04 -1.86 -28.07
N ILE A 126 -11.67 -2.49 -26.97
CA ILE A 126 -12.31 -3.72 -26.50
C ILE A 126 -13.50 -3.36 -25.60
N ILE A 127 -14.69 -3.85 -25.93
CA ILE A 127 -15.94 -3.58 -25.22
C ILE A 127 -16.24 -4.68 -24.19
N SER A 128 -15.94 -5.94 -24.54
CA SER A 128 -16.17 -7.06 -23.62
C SER A 128 -15.17 -8.18 -23.82
N VAL A 129 -14.83 -8.87 -22.73
CA VAL A 129 -13.99 -10.06 -22.72
C VAL A 129 -14.76 -11.21 -22.12
N LYS A 130 -14.97 -12.26 -22.92
CA LYS A 130 -15.81 -13.42 -22.60
C LYS A 130 -14.98 -14.70 -22.51
N ASN A 131 -15.63 -15.76 -22.04
CA ASN A 131 -15.04 -17.10 -21.87
C ASN A 131 -13.90 -17.15 -20.85
N LYS A 132 -13.88 -16.25 -19.87
CA LYS A 132 -12.94 -16.33 -18.75
C LYS A 132 -13.32 -17.51 -17.85
N LYS A 133 -12.41 -18.48 -17.71
CA LYS A 133 -12.60 -19.66 -16.87
C LYS A 133 -12.00 -19.45 -15.49
N LEU A 134 -12.82 -19.57 -14.45
CA LEU A 134 -12.37 -19.63 -13.06
C LEU A 134 -12.47 -21.08 -12.59
N PRO A 135 -11.37 -21.71 -12.10
CA PRO A 135 -11.38 -23.11 -11.71
C PRO A 135 -11.95 -23.35 -10.29
N TYR A 136 -12.50 -22.34 -9.64
CA TYR A 136 -12.93 -22.40 -8.24
C TYR A 136 -14.46 -22.31 -8.12
N ASP A 137 -15.01 -23.02 -7.14
CA ASP A 137 -16.42 -22.93 -6.75
C ASP A 137 -16.66 -21.77 -5.77
N LEU A 138 -15.65 -21.49 -4.93
CA LEU A 138 -15.69 -20.51 -3.86
C LEU A 138 -14.46 -19.59 -3.87
N ILE A 139 -14.70 -18.28 -3.75
CA ILE A 139 -13.68 -17.28 -3.50
C ILE A 139 -13.94 -16.71 -2.11
N THR A 140 -12.97 -16.81 -1.22
CA THR A 140 -13.03 -16.20 0.12
C THR A 140 -12.09 -15.01 0.20
N ILE A 141 -12.58 -13.89 0.73
CA ILE A 141 -11.75 -12.69 0.92
C ILE A 141 -11.77 -12.22 2.36
N SER A 142 -10.63 -11.77 2.88
CA SER A 142 -10.53 -11.04 4.14
C SER A 142 -9.84 -9.71 3.89
N HIS A 143 -10.27 -8.65 4.59
CA HIS A 143 -9.68 -7.32 4.45
C HIS A 143 -9.82 -6.57 5.78
N PRO A 144 -8.82 -5.76 6.21
CA PRO A 144 -8.85 -5.10 7.52
C PRO A 144 -10.06 -4.21 7.74
N GLU A 145 -10.60 -3.61 6.67
CA GLU A 145 -11.80 -2.76 6.68
C GLU A 145 -13.14 -3.49 6.44
N ILE A 146 -13.12 -4.82 6.24
CA ILE A 146 -14.34 -5.64 6.21
C ILE A 146 -14.62 -6.08 7.66
N ARG A 147 -15.38 -5.26 8.38
CA ARG A 147 -15.80 -5.49 9.78
C ARG A 147 -17.30 -5.24 9.92
N ASP A 148 -17.91 -5.91 10.88
CA ASP A 148 -19.27 -5.58 11.30
C ASP A 148 -19.26 -4.29 12.14
N GLN A 149 -20.20 -3.39 11.83
CA GLN A 149 -20.43 -2.18 12.59
C GLN A 149 -21.55 -2.44 13.58
N GLU A 150 -21.22 -2.44 14.87
CA GLU A 150 -22.25 -2.40 15.91
C GLU A 150 -22.54 -0.94 16.24
N LYS A 151 -23.80 -0.52 16.04
CA LYS A 151 -24.26 0.81 16.45
C LYS A 151 -24.14 0.92 17.96
N SER A 152 -23.39 1.91 18.43
CA SER A 152 -23.22 2.22 19.83
C SER A 152 -23.90 3.55 20.12
N ASN A 153 -24.67 3.59 21.22
CA ASN A 153 -25.26 4.83 21.74
C ASN A 153 -24.23 5.78 22.37
N ASP A 154 -22.95 5.38 22.44
CA ASP A 154 -21.88 6.26 22.91
C ASP A 154 -21.77 7.50 22.01
N PRO A 155 -21.45 8.67 22.57
CA PRO A 155 -21.29 9.89 21.80
C PRO A 155 -20.03 9.88 20.92
N LYS A 156 -20.13 10.51 19.75
CA LYS A 156 -19.03 10.76 18.81
C LYS A 156 -17.88 11.43 19.55
N LYS A 157 -16.64 11.08 19.21
CA LYS A 157 -15.47 11.76 19.78
C LYS A 157 -15.22 13.13 19.12
N TYR A 158 -15.65 13.30 17.86
CA TYR A 158 -15.48 14.50 17.07
C TYR A 158 -16.61 14.66 16.05
N ALA A 159 -16.92 15.92 15.69
CA ALA A 159 -17.86 16.29 14.63
C ALA A 159 -17.32 17.49 13.84
N TYR A 160 -17.40 17.45 12.51
CA TYR A 160 -16.95 18.53 11.62
C TYR A 160 -18.15 19.31 11.09
N ARG A 161 -18.06 20.65 11.02
CA ARG A 161 -19.07 21.51 10.39
C ARG A 161 -18.41 22.44 9.37
N HIS A 162 -18.94 22.47 8.15
CA HIS A 162 -18.52 23.39 7.09
C HIS A 162 -19.23 24.75 7.23
N LEU A 163 -18.50 25.83 6.95
CA LEU A 163 -19.03 27.18 6.79
C LEU A 163 -19.22 27.45 5.30
N ASN A 164 -20.47 27.47 4.81
CA ASN A 164 -20.74 27.93 3.45
C ASN A 164 -20.53 29.45 3.38
N LYS A 165 -19.65 29.91 2.49
CA LYS A 165 -19.66 31.31 2.02
C LYS A 165 -20.56 31.41 0.78
N ASP A 166 -21.40 32.44 0.79
CA ASP A 166 -22.36 32.74 -0.27
C ASP A 166 -21.69 32.98 -1.63
N GLN A 167 -22.47 32.65 -2.65
CA GLN A 167 -22.21 32.72 -4.08
C GLN A 167 -21.59 34.06 -4.50
N GLY A 168 -20.40 34.00 -5.10
CA GLY A 168 -19.77 35.11 -5.82
C GLY A 168 -18.70 34.53 -6.74
N GLU A 169 -18.89 34.74 -8.03
CA GLU A 169 -18.05 34.29 -9.14
C GLU A 169 -16.56 34.54 -8.88
N ASP A 170 -15.75 33.48 -8.88
CA ASP A 170 -14.40 33.51 -9.43
C ASP A 170 -13.98 32.08 -9.82
N GLY A 171 -13.40 31.97 -11.02
CA GLY A 171 -13.24 30.75 -11.77
C GLY A 171 -12.43 29.66 -11.05
N PHE A 172 -12.89 28.42 -11.23
CA PHE A 172 -12.17 27.21 -10.84
C PHE A 172 -10.80 27.17 -11.54
N THR A 173 -9.71 27.37 -10.79
CA THR A 173 -8.37 27.01 -11.26
C THR A 173 -8.10 25.55 -10.91
N LEU A 174 -8.00 24.71 -11.94
CA LEU A 174 -7.46 23.36 -11.83
C LEU A 174 -5.97 23.46 -11.52
N ASP A 175 -5.58 22.94 -10.36
CA ASP A 175 -4.18 22.76 -9.99
C ASP A 175 -3.80 21.30 -10.26
N GLU A 176 -3.01 21.06 -11.30
CA GLU A 176 -2.58 19.73 -11.75
C GLU A 176 -1.54 19.10 -10.79
N GLU A 177 -1.06 19.82 -9.77
CA GLU A 177 -0.08 19.33 -8.79
C GLU A 177 -0.71 18.73 -7.51
N VAL A 178 -2.04 18.76 -7.38
CA VAL A 178 -2.73 18.03 -6.30
C VAL A 178 -2.90 16.59 -6.72
N ASP A 179 -2.05 15.71 -6.16
CA ASP A 179 -2.12 14.25 -6.29
C ASP A 179 -3.40 13.72 -5.61
N GLY A 180 -4.50 13.93 -6.32
CA GLY A 180 -5.82 13.45 -6.04
C GLY A 180 -6.34 12.87 -7.34
N ALA A 181 -5.85 11.68 -7.71
CA ALA A 181 -6.58 10.84 -8.64
C ALA A 181 -8.00 10.71 -8.07
N THR A 182 -8.95 11.44 -8.67
CA THR A 182 -10.36 11.38 -8.32
C THR A 182 -10.76 9.92 -8.30
N GLU A 183 -11.42 9.51 -7.20
CA GLU A 183 -11.94 8.16 -6.99
C GLU A 183 -12.66 7.62 -8.25
N ASP A 184 -13.19 8.50 -9.09
CA ASP A 184 -13.87 8.25 -10.36
C ASP A 184 -13.06 7.58 -11.48
N PHE A 185 -11.72 7.68 -11.55
CA PHE A 185 -11.00 7.16 -12.74
C PHE A 185 -11.14 5.62 -12.90
N ASP A 186 -11.04 4.88 -11.79
CA ASP A 186 -11.17 3.41 -11.78
C ASP A 186 -12.62 2.93 -12.00
N PHE A 187 -13.60 3.73 -11.57
CA PHE A 187 -15.03 3.42 -11.74
C PHE A 187 -15.49 3.65 -13.18
N VAL A 188 -14.94 4.65 -13.89
CA VAL A 188 -15.35 4.99 -15.25
C VAL A 188 -14.88 3.94 -16.28
N GLN A 189 -13.65 3.39 -16.16
CA GLN A 189 -13.12 2.44 -17.14
C GLN A 189 -13.72 1.02 -17.03
N MET A 190 -13.91 0.48 -15.82
CA MET A 190 -14.48 -0.87 -15.64
C MET A 190 -15.99 -0.94 -15.82
N ASN A 191 -16.72 0.18 -15.62
CA ASN A 191 -18.16 0.19 -15.88
C ASN A 191 -18.50 0.17 -17.38
N GLN A 192 -17.55 0.53 -18.26
CA GLN A 192 -17.73 0.48 -19.71
C GLN A 192 -17.28 -0.86 -20.33
N LEU A 193 -16.35 -1.57 -19.68
CA LEU A 193 -15.77 -2.83 -20.13
C LEU A 193 -16.41 -4.03 -19.43
N GLN A 194 -17.05 -4.91 -20.19
CA GLN A 194 -17.74 -6.08 -19.60
C GLN A 194 -16.84 -7.32 -19.55
N HIS A 195 -16.68 -7.89 -18.35
CA HIS A 195 -15.99 -9.17 -18.14
C HIS A 195 -16.99 -10.29 -17.87
N GLU A 196 -17.03 -11.28 -18.77
CA GLU A 196 -17.93 -12.43 -18.67
C GLU A 196 -17.13 -13.71 -18.37
N TYR A 197 -17.58 -14.42 -17.34
CA TYR A 197 -16.98 -15.66 -16.86
C TYR A 197 -17.88 -16.84 -17.21
N SER A 198 -17.28 -17.95 -17.64
CA SER A 198 -18.04 -19.17 -17.98
C SER A 198 -18.75 -19.76 -16.76
N PHE A 199 -18.17 -19.54 -15.58
CA PHE A 199 -18.71 -19.91 -14.28
C PHE A 199 -18.43 -18.77 -13.31
N THR A 200 -19.41 -18.43 -12.46
CA THR A 200 -19.28 -17.33 -11.49
C THR A 200 -19.22 -17.91 -10.07
N PRO A 201 -18.03 -17.97 -9.45
CA PRO A 201 -17.87 -18.53 -8.10
C PRO A 201 -18.62 -17.70 -7.07
N LYS A 202 -19.04 -18.32 -5.97
CA LYS A 202 -19.58 -17.58 -4.82
C LYS A 202 -18.44 -16.79 -4.17
N ILE A 203 -18.70 -15.53 -3.78
CA ILE A 203 -17.74 -14.74 -2.98
C ILE A 203 -18.22 -14.68 -1.54
N GLU A 204 -17.37 -15.15 -0.62
CA GLU A 204 -17.60 -15.05 0.82
C GLU A 204 -16.60 -14.10 1.46
N ARG A 205 -17.09 -13.22 2.32
CA ARG A 205 -16.30 -12.19 3.00
C ARG A 205 -16.09 -12.58 4.45
N ILE A 206 -14.85 -12.86 4.83
CA ILE A 206 -14.46 -13.14 6.22
C ILE A 206 -14.35 -11.80 6.94
N LYS A 207 -15.19 -11.62 7.96
CA LYS A 207 -15.27 -10.37 8.71
C LYS A 207 -14.34 -10.38 9.90
N GLY A 208 -13.68 -9.25 10.15
CA GLY A 208 -12.90 -9.03 11.38
C GLY A 208 -13.78 -8.75 12.60
N LYS A 209 -13.15 -8.58 13.77
CA LYS A 209 -13.86 -8.24 15.02
C LYS A 209 -14.73 -6.97 14.84
N PRO A 210 -15.95 -6.94 15.40
CA PRO A 210 -16.86 -5.82 15.24
C PRO A 210 -16.29 -4.55 15.86
N THR A 211 -16.53 -3.41 15.22
CA THR A 211 -16.15 -2.07 15.69
C THR A 211 -17.38 -1.26 16.04
N LYS A 212 -17.35 -0.55 17.18
CA LYS A 212 -18.45 0.31 17.62
C LYS A 212 -18.53 1.58 16.77
N GLN A 213 -19.63 1.76 16.06
CA GLN A 213 -19.94 3.00 15.35
C GLN A 213 -20.77 3.91 16.28
N ARG A 214 -20.20 5.06 16.65
CA ARG A 214 -20.83 6.04 17.55
C ARG A 214 -21.59 7.07 16.72
N THR A 215 -22.91 7.16 16.86
CA THR A 215 -23.75 8.02 16.00
C THR A 215 -24.24 9.29 16.66
N ASN A 216 -24.27 9.35 17.99
CA ASN A 216 -24.86 10.47 18.75
C ASN A 216 -23.83 11.56 19.04
N GLU A 217 -24.23 12.83 19.05
CA GLU A 217 -23.37 13.95 19.46
C GLU A 217 -23.82 14.44 20.84
N ASP A 218 -22.87 14.72 21.72
CA ASP A 218 -23.10 15.24 23.07
C ASP A 218 -22.18 16.45 23.36
N GLU A 219 -22.23 16.95 24.59
CA GLU A 219 -21.39 18.06 25.06
C GLU A 219 -19.89 17.74 25.06
N ASN A 220 -19.51 16.46 25.09
CA ASN A 220 -18.12 15.99 25.05
C ASN A 220 -17.60 15.76 23.62
N THR A 221 -18.46 15.89 22.61
CA THR A 221 -18.07 15.74 21.20
C THR A 221 -17.30 16.98 20.74
N LYS A 222 -16.01 16.83 20.45
CA LYS A 222 -15.17 17.95 19.99
C LYS A 222 -15.59 18.41 18.59
N LYS A 223 -16.00 19.67 18.45
CA LYS A 223 -16.46 20.24 17.17
C LYS A 223 -15.31 20.99 16.49
N TYR A 224 -15.05 20.66 15.24
CA TYR A 224 -14.04 21.31 14.41
C TYR A 224 -14.73 22.03 13.25
N LEU A 225 -14.37 23.30 13.03
CA LEU A 225 -14.83 24.12 11.92
C LEU A 225 -13.79 24.04 10.81
N ILE A 226 -14.23 23.66 9.60
CA ILE A 226 -13.38 23.63 8.41
C ILE A 226 -13.67 24.90 7.63
N ASP A 227 -12.65 25.74 7.44
CA ASP A 227 -12.69 26.91 6.56
C ASP A 227 -12.29 26.45 5.15
N ASP A 228 -13.22 26.58 4.21
CA ASP A 228 -13.11 25.98 2.89
C ASP A 228 -12.38 26.94 1.95
N HIS A 229 -11.06 26.77 1.81
CA HIS A 229 -10.34 27.30 0.66
C HIS A 229 -10.58 26.37 -0.53
N SER A 230 -11.78 26.41 -1.12
CA SER A 230 -12.09 25.92 -2.47
C SER A 230 -11.39 24.61 -2.89
N ILE A 231 -11.29 23.64 -1.98
CA ILE A 231 -10.70 22.33 -2.22
C ILE A 231 -11.75 21.31 -1.78
N ARG A 232 -12.41 20.69 -2.76
CA ARG A 232 -13.29 19.55 -2.50
C ARG A 232 -12.43 18.38 -2.02
N SER A 233 -12.35 18.20 -0.70
CA SER A 233 -11.82 16.98 -0.09
C SER A 233 -12.92 15.92 -0.04
N THR A 234 -12.60 14.68 -0.38
CA THR A 234 -13.47 13.47 -0.32
C THR A 234 -13.90 13.08 1.11
N ALA A 235 -13.77 13.99 2.09
CA ALA A 235 -14.22 13.81 3.46
C ALA A 235 -15.76 13.66 3.60
N ASP A 236 -16.52 13.86 2.52
CA ASP A 236 -17.99 13.75 2.50
C ASP A 236 -18.54 12.32 2.39
N SER A 237 -17.69 11.29 2.33
CA SER A 237 -18.13 9.94 2.65
C SER A 237 -17.49 9.52 3.97
N GLY A 238 -18.33 9.35 5.01
CA GLY A 238 -17.94 9.00 6.38
C GLY A 238 -17.27 7.64 6.52
N GLY A 239 -16.07 7.49 5.94
CA GLY A 239 -15.12 6.44 6.20
C GLY A 239 -14.19 6.90 7.31
N GLN A 240 -14.21 6.22 8.45
CA GLN A 240 -13.09 6.31 9.39
C GLN A 240 -11.85 5.80 8.68
N GLN A 241 -10.98 6.70 8.24
CA GLN A 241 -9.63 6.34 7.84
C GLN A 241 -9.00 5.61 9.03
N LEU A 242 -8.81 4.29 8.90
CA LEU A 242 -8.08 3.52 9.89
C LEU A 242 -6.70 4.17 10.00
N VAL A 243 -6.33 4.57 11.21
CA VAL A 243 -4.92 4.83 11.54
C VAL A 243 -4.15 3.60 11.10
N ARG A 244 -3.33 3.75 10.05
CA ARG A 244 -2.55 2.66 9.47
C ARG A 244 -1.78 1.98 10.60
N GLY A 245 -1.98 0.69 10.76
CA GLY A 245 -1.28 -0.07 11.78
C GLY A 245 0.19 -0.22 11.36
N LEU A 246 1.09 -0.21 12.34
CA LEU A 246 2.47 -0.71 12.17
C LEU A 246 2.40 -2.14 11.59
N GLU A 247 2.71 -2.30 10.31
CA GLU A 247 2.72 -3.59 9.58
C GLU A 247 4.16 -3.93 9.17
N HIS A 248 4.57 -5.18 9.43
CA HIS A 248 5.89 -5.69 9.08
C HIS A 248 6.01 -5.99 7.58
N GLN A 249 7.16 -5.66 7.01
CA GLN A 249 7.57 -5.88 5.64
C GLN A 249 8.88 -6.68 5.62
N MET A 250 9.05 -7.52 4.60
CA MET A 250 10.34 -8.17 4.34
C MET A 250 11.31 -7.17 3.72
N LEU A 251 12.59 -7.26 4.13
CA LEU A 251 13.62 -6.28 3.79
C LEU A 251 13.88 -6.11 2.28
N TYR A 252 13.68 -7.17 1.50
CA TYR A 252 13.86 -7.17 0.04
C TYR A 252 12.76 -6.38 -0.69
N ASP A 253 11.58 -6.23 -0.08
CA ASP A 253 10.39 -5.65 -0.71
C ASP A 253 10.21 -4.15 -0.41
N ILE A 254 11.14 -3.55 0.33
CA ILE A 254 11.06 -2.15 0.75
C ILE A 254 11.63 -1.24 -0.33
N GLN A 255 10.74 -0.52 -1.00
CA GLN A 255 11.08 0.62 -1.83
C GLN A 255 11.03 1.89 -0.97
N ALA A 256 12.20 2.40 -0.59
CA ALA A 256 12.34 3.71 0.03
C ALA A 256 13.05 4.66 -0.94
N GLN A 257 12.94 5.96 -0.69
CA GLN A 257 13.68 6.98 -1.43
C GLN A 257 14.50 7.81 -0.43
N GLY A 258 15.60 8.40 -0.90
CA GLY A 258 16.43 9.29 -0.09
C GLY A 258 17.14 8.60 1.08
N GLU A 259 17.14 9.24 2.25
CA GLU A 259 17.91 8.80 3.42
C GLU A 259 17.48 7.44 3.96
N LEU A 260 16.18 7.12 3.89
CA LEU A 260 15.66 5.85 4.38
C LEU A 260 16.09 4.68 3.49
N GLN A 261 16.24 4.89 2.17
CA GLN A 261 16.77 3.85 1.27
C GLN A 261 18.21 3.48 1.63
N TYR A 262 19.02 4.47 2.03
CA TYR A 262 20.37 4.20 2.51
C TYR A 262 20.34 3.30 3.76
N PHE A 263 19.43 3.55 4.70
CA PHE A 263 19.26 2.70 5.88
C PHE A 263 18.78 1.28 5.53
N ILE A 264 17.84 1.13 4.60
CA ILE A 264 17.44 -0.19 4.09
C ILE A 264 18.63 -0.94 3.48
N ASN A 265 19.50 -0.27 2.72
CA ASN A 265 20.71 -0.89 2.19
C ASN A 265 21.69 -1.32 3.30
N VAL A 266 21.75 -0.58 4.42
CA VAL A 266 22.53 -1.00 5.60
C VAL A 266 21.95 -2.26 6.22
N LEU A 267 20.63 -2.35 6.37
CA LEU A 267 19.98 -3.56 6.87
C LEU A 267 20.24 -4.76 5.94
N LYS A 268 20.23 -4.55 4.61
CA LYS A 268 20.52 -5.62 3.63
C LYS A 268 21.95 -6.14 3.77
N ALA A 269 22.91 -5.25 4.00
CA ALA A 269 24.29 -5.63 4.31
C ALA A 269 24.39 -6.34 5.67
N LEU A 270 23.61 -5.91 6.66
CA LEU A 270 23.58 -6.52 8.00
C LEU A 270 23.03 -7.95 7.96
N GLU A 271 22.02 -8.22 7.14
CA GLU A 271 21.45 -9.57 6.97
C GLU A 271 22.45 -10.60 6.41
N GLN A 272 23.51 -10.16 5.72
CA GLN A 272 24.55 -11.07 5.21
C GLN A 272 25.46 -11.63 6.32
N TYR A 273 25.40 -11.11 7.54
CA TYR A 273 26.22 -11.61 8.64
C TYR A 273 25.58 -12.87 9.26
N PRO A 274 26.32 -13.99 9.40
CA PRO A 274 25.76 -15.27 9.87
C PRO A 274 25.08 -15.25 11.24
N ARG A 275 25.36 -14.22 12.05
CA ARG A 275 24.78 -14.06 13.39
C ARG A 275 23.35 -13.50 13.35
N ILE A 276 22.99 -12.83 12.27
CA ILE A 276 21.64 -12.32 12.05
C ILE A 276 20.76 -13.47 11.57
N GLY A 277 19.67 -13.73 12.28
CA GLY A 277 18.69 -14.74 11.90
C GLY A 277 17.68 -14.17 10.91
N THR A 278 16.90 -13.18 11.34
CA THR A 278 15.91 -12.50 10.50
C THR A 278 15.82 -11.01 10.80
N ILE A 279 15.48 -10.22 9.79
CA ILE A 279 15.16 -8.80 9.92
C ILE A 279 13.74 -8.56 9.42
N GLN A 280 12.88 -8.07 10.29
CA GLN A 280 11.55 -7.58 9.93
C GLN A 280 11.55 -6.06 9.99
N VAL A 281 10.86 -5.40 9.07
CA VAL A 281 10.92 -3.94 8.99
C VAL A 281 9.52 -3.35 8.93
N ILE A 282 9.26 -2.34 9.74
CA ILE A 282 8.06 -1.53 9.67
C ILE A 282 8.44 -0.17 9.10
N MET A 283 7.75 0.28 8.07
CA MET A 283 7.93 1.61 7.49
C MET A 283 6.58 2.32 7.41
N ASP A 284 6.50 3.52 7.97
CA ASP A 284 5.28 4.32 8.01
C ASP A 284 5.60 5.82 8.17
N VAL A 285 4.55 6.65 8.26
CA VAL A 285 4.64 8.10 8.51
C VAL A 285 4.52 8.43 10.00
N LEU A 286 5.23 9.48 10.45
CA LEU A 286 5.16 9.92 11.84
C LEU A 286 3.71 10.24 12.26
N PRO A 287 3.31 9.86 13.49
CA PRO A 287 1.98 10.17 13.99
C PRO A 287 1.79 11.67 14.14
N ASP A 288 0.55 12.12 13.97
CA ASP A 288 0.17 13.49 14.30
C ASP A 288 0.26 13.65 15.84
N GLY A 289 1.14 14.54 16.29
CA GLY A 289 1.35 14.80 17.72
C GLY A 289 0.20 15.56 18.36
N HIS A 290 0.44 16.18 19.52
CA HIS A 290 -0.54 17.12 20.09
C HIS A 290 -0.57 18.43 19.26
N GLY A 291 -1.51 18.50 18.32
CA GLY A 291 -1.73 19.63 17.41
C GLY A 291 -0.94 19.54 16.10
N GLU A 292 -1.07 20.55 15.23
CA GLU A 292 -0.29 20.64 13.99
C GLU A 292 1.18 20.96 14.31
N ARG A 293 2.02 19.92 14.39
CA ARG A 293 3.45 20.06 14.71
C ARG A 293 4.27 20.01 13.43
N ARG A 294 5.09 21.04 13.19
CA ARG A 294 5.95 21.15 11.99
C ARG A 294 6.90 19.97 11.76
N PHE A 295 7.26 19.20 12.79
CA PHE A 295 8.20 18.07 12.64
C PHE A 295 7.57 16.84 11.97
N THR A 296 6.24 16.71 11.94
CA THR A 296 5.58 15.58 11.24
C THR A 296 5.69 15.67 9.72
N LYS A 297 6.17 16.79 9.20
CA LYS A 297 6.33 17.04 7.76
C LYS A 297 7.79 17.35 7.39
N LEU A 298 8.09 17.25 6.10
CA LEU A 298 9.33 17.69 5.50
C LEU A 298 9.32 19.22 5.31
N SER A 299 10.40 19.78 4.75
CA SER A 299 10.58 21.23 4.58
C SER A 299 9.54 21.86 3.66
N ASP A 300 8.91 21.07 2.79
CA ASP A 300 7.78 21.46 1.95
C ASP A 300 6.48 21.72 2.75
N ASN A 301 6.43 21.34 4.04
CA ASN A 301 5.23 21.39 4.89
C ASN A 301 4.01 20.64 4.32
N VAL A 302 4.22 19.74 3.36
CA VAL A 302 3.19 18.91 2.72
C VAL A 302 3.49 17.44 2.95
N THR A 303 4.69 16.99 2.62
CA THR A 303 5.08 15.58 2.70
C THR A 303 5.25 15.16 4.16
N LYS A 304 4.54 14.10 4.58
CA LYS A 304 4.70 13.54 5.93
C LYS A 304 6.06 12.84 6.06
N ARG A 305 6.76 13.15 7.15
CA ARG A 305 8.06 12.59 7.50
C ARG A 305 7.91 11.12 7.87
N ARG A 306 8.73 10.26 7.27
CA ARG A 306 8.66 8.80 7.47
C ARG A 306 9.64 8.30 8.53
N TYR A 307 9.40 7.08 9.00
CA TYR A 307 10.31 6.34 9.85
C TYR A 307 10.40 4.87 9.43
N VAL A 308 11.48 4.22 9.88
CA VAL A 308 11.72 2.79 9.71
C VAL A 308 12.04 2.19 11.08
N ILE A 309 11.35 1.12 11.45
CA ILE A 309 11.67 0.28 12.61
C ILE A 309 12.14 -1.06 12.08
N ALA A 310 13.39 -1.45 12.34
CA ALA A 310 13.92 -2.76 12.01
C ALA A 310 13.98 -3.63 13.27
N GLU A 311 13.20 -4.70 13.29
CA GLU A 311 13.23 -5.74 14.32
C GLU A 311 14.20 -6.84 13.86
N ILE A 312 15.32 -6.96 14.57
CA ILE A 312 16.42 -7.85 14.25
C ILE A 312 16.41 -9.00 15.25
N TYR A 313 16.26 -10.21 14.76
CA TYR A 313 16.37 -11.44 15.53
C TYR A 313 17.72 -12.07 15.26
N LEU A 314 18.53 -12.21 16.31
CA LEU A 314 19.78 -12.95 16.24
C LEU A 314 19.52 -14.46 16.28
N GLY A 315 20.44 -15.26 15.75
CA GLY A 315 20.34 -16.73 15.78
C GLY A 315 20.24 -17.33 17.20
N ASN A 316 20.59 -16.58 18.24
CA ASN A 316 20.44 -16.97 19.65
C ASN A 316 19.09 -16.56 20.28
N GLY A 317 18.15 -16.03 19.48
CA GLY A 317 16.81 -15.62 19.92
C GLY A 317 16.73 -14.22 20.55
N LYS A 318 17.84 -13.48 20.67
CA LYS A 318 17.79 -12.08 21.13
C LYS A 318 17.16 -11.18 20.06
N GLN A 319 16.26 -10.29 20.49
CA GLN A 319 15.62 -9.28 19.64
C GLN A 319 16.19 -7.88 19.91
N PHE A 320 16.52 -7.16 18.84
CA PHE A 320 16.88 -5.75 18.86
C PHE A 320 15.96 -4.96 17.94
N ASN A 321 15.62 -3.73 18.31
CA ASN A 321 14.77 -2.86 17.50
C ASN A 321 15.51 -1.57 17.17
N ILE A 322 15.73 -1.32 15.89
CA ILE A 322 16.43 -0.13 15.41
C ILE A 322 15.41 0.84 14.82
N ILE A 323 15.37 2.08 15.30
CA ILE A 323 14.49 3.13 14.80
C ILE A 323 15.32 4.19 14.07
N GLU A 324 15.01 4.38 12.79
CA GLU A 324 15.55 5.44 11.93
C GLU A 324 14.42 6.37 11.48
N ILE A 325 14.67 7.67 11.50
CA ILE A 325 13.70 8.70 11.08
C ILE A 325 14.26 9.42 9.86
N GLU A 326 13.41 9.78 8.90
CA GLU A 326 13.80 10.66 7.79
C GLU A 326 14.17 12.04 8.34
N ARG A 327 15.42 12.47 8.15
CA ARG A 327 16.00 13.61 8.90
C ARG A 327 15.94 14.89 8.10
N GLU A 328 16.19 14.82 6.79
CA GLU A 328 16.18 15.99 5.90
C GLU A 328 17.11 17.10 6.45
N ASN A 329 18.42 16.80 6.47
CA ASN A 329 19.48 17.68 7.01
C ASN A 329 19.42 17.97 8.52
N ARG A 330 18.53 17.31 9.29
CA ARG A 330 18.50 17.41 10.76
C ARG A 330 19.50 16.46 11.42
N SER A 331 20.09 16.90 12.53
CA SER A 331 20.98 16.08 13.35
C SER A 331 20.19 15.24 14.37
N LEU A 332 19.53 14.19 13.88
CA LEU A 332 18.85 13.20 14.70
C LEU A 332 19.63 11.89 14.68
N SER A 333 19.85 11.26 15.83
CA SER A 333 20.51 9.96 15.93
C SER A 333 19.53 8.82 15.79
N MET A 334 19.99 7.70 15.25
CA MET A 334 19.29 6.42 15.30
C MET A 334 19.18 5.90 16.73
N LEU A 335 18.07 5.21 17.05
CA LEU A 335 17.88 4.50 18.32
C LEU A 335 17.97 3.00 18.12
N ILE A 336 18.62 2.32 19.07
CA ILE A 336 18.67 0.86 19.18
C ILE A 336 18.09 0.51 20.55
N LEU A 337 17.11 -0.39 20.55
CA LEU A 337 16.38 -0.83 21.73
C LEU A 337 16.58 -2.33 21.91
N SER A 338 16.79 -2.77 23.14
CA SER A 338 16.78 -4.19 23.49
C SER A 338 16.16 -4.39 24.88
N SER A 339 15.67 -5.60 25.14
CA SER A 339 15.21 -5.98 26.47
C SER A 339 15.66 -7.42 26.75
N PRO A 340 16.06 -7.74 27.99
CA PRO A 340 16.41 -9.11 28.36
C PRO A 340 15.20 -10.05 28.42
N VAL A 341 13.97 -9.51 28.37
CA VAL A 341 12.72 -10.27 28.43
C VAL A 341 11.88 -9.98 27.19
N THR A 342 11.08 -10.97 26.76
CA THR A 342 10.11 -10.81 25.67
C THR A 342 9.05 -9.78 26.05
N ARG A 343 8.75 -8.83 25.15
CA ARG A 343 7.81 -7.73 25.40
C ARG A 343 7.00 -7.38 24.16
N GLU A 344 5.83 -6.82 24.40
CA GLU A 344 5.03 -6.12 23.39
C GLU A 344 5.68 -4.77 23.06
N TRP A 345 6.30 -4.65 21.89
CA TRP A 345 7.07 -3.47 21.52
C TRP A 345 6.23 -2.30 20.98
N ARG A 346 5.05 -2.58 20.45
CA ARG A 346 4.15 -1.59 19.84
C ARG A 346 3.90 -0.35 20.71
N PRO A 347 3.51 -0.49 22.00
CA PRO A 347 3.30 0.66 22.88
C PRO A 347 4.57 1.49 23.14
N ILE A 348 5.75 0.87 23.07
CA ILE A 348 7.04 1.53 23.25
C ILE A 348 7.35 2.37 22.00
N TYR A 349 7.13 1.82 20.80
CA TYR A 349 7.31 2.56 19.54
C TYR A 349 6.39 3.76 19.48
N ASP A 350 5.09 3.57 19.73
CA ASP A 350 4.10 4.65 19.69
C ASP A 350 4.50 5.80 20.63
N ARG A 351 4.92 5.45 21.86
CA ARG A 351 5.37 6.43 22.84
C ARG A 351 6.64 7.16 22.40
N LEU A 352 7.61 6.47 21.82
CA LEU A 352 8.84 7.08 21.29
C LEU A 352 8.54 8.06 20.16
N LEU A 353 7.73 7.65 19.18
CA LEU A 353 7.40 8.46 18.01
C LEU A 353 6.56 9.68 18.39
N ILE A 354 5.58 9.53 19.30
CA ILE A 354 4.80 10.66 19.83
C ILE A 354 5.69 11.63 20.59
N ASN A 355 6.58 11.13 21.46
CA ASN A 355 7.50 12.00 22.20
C ASN A 355 8.45 12.74 21.25
N LEU A 356 8.97 12.06 20.22
CA LEU A 356 9.82 12.69 19.21
C LEU A 356 9.12 13.88 18.54
N VAL A 357 7.86 13.69 18.13
CA VAL A 357 7.06 14.74 17.48
C VAL A 357 6.78 15.89 18.45
N ASN A 358 6.39 15.58 19.69
CA ASN A 358 6.11 16.59 20.72
C ASN A 358 7.38 17.38 21.11
N ASP A 359 8.54 16.72 21.09
CA ASP A 359 9.86 17.31 21.37
C ASP A 359 10.52 17.88 20.10
N SER A 360 9.73 18.14 19.05
CA SER A 360 10.16 18.80 17.80
C SER A 360 11.35 18.14 17.11
N GLY A 361 11.39 16.81 17.16
CA GLY A 361 12.43 15.99 16.52
C GLY A 361 13.65 15.74 17.38
N THR A 362 13.51 15.76 18.71
CA THR A 362 14.62 15.52 19.64
C THR A 362 14.36 14.33 20.56
N TRP A 363 15.35 13.43 20.68
CA TRP A 363 15.34 12.37 21.70
C TRP A 363 15.74 12.91 23.08
N THR A 364 14.77 13.49 23.81
CA THR A 364 15.00 14.12 25.12
C THR A 364 15.39 13.11 26.21
N SER A 365 16.32 13.47 27.10
CA SER A 365 16.74 12.57 28.19
C SER A 365 15.57 12.18 29.10
N LYS A 366 14.56 13.05 29.27
CA LYS A 366 13.37 12.76 30.06
C LYS A 366 12.51 11.65 29.43
N SER A 367 12.28 11.71 28.12
CA SER A 367 11.47 10.70 27.41
C SER A 367 12.18 9.34 27.41
N LEU A 368 13.50 9.32 27.15
CA LEU A 368 14.30 8.10 27.12
C LEU A 368 14.40 7.44 28.50
N LYS A 369 14.67 8.21 29.57
CA LYS A 369 14.73 7.67 30.94
C LYS A 369 13.43 7.01 31.38
N SER A 370 12.29 7.52 30.94
CA SER A 370 10.99 6.90 31.23
C SER A 370 10.80 5.56 30.55
N ILE A 371 11.51 5.30 29.44
CA ILE A 371 11.49 4.02 28.72
C ILE A 371 12.52 3.08 29.31
N GLU A 372 13.72 3.59 29.63
CA GLU A 372 14.76 2.82 30.34
C GLU A 372 14.27 2.29 31.69
N GLY A 373 13.48 3.08 32.43
CA GLY A 373 12.86 2.66 33.69
C GLY A 373 11.88 1.49 33.57
N GLN A 374 11.51 1.05 32.36
CA GLN A 374 10.70 -0.14 32.11
C GLN A 374 11.54 -1.40 31.84
N GLY A 375 12.87 -1.32 32.00
CA GLY A 375 13.80 -2.44 31.74
C GLY A 375 14.15 -2.60 30.25
N ILE A 376 14.24 -1.47 29.53
CA ILE A 376 14.62 -1.42 28.11
C ILE A 376 15.98 -0.73 28.02
N THR A 377 16.94 -1.39 27.40
CA THR A 377 18.24 -0.79 27.09
C THR A 377 18.10 0.06 25.84
N LEU A 378 18.56 1.31 25.89
CA LEU A 378 18.47 2.26 24.79
C LEU A 378 19.86 2.80 24.43
N VAL A 379 20.27 2.59 23.18
CA VAL A 379 21.56 3.01 22.66
C VAL A 379 21.35 3.94 21.48
N LYS A 380 22.01 5.10 21.50
CA LYS A 380 22.06 6.01 20.35
C LYS A 380 23.20 5.59 19.40
N ALA A 381 22.94 5.61 18.11
CA ALA A 381 23.95 5.44 17.07
C ALA A 381 24.04 6.71 16.21
N LYS A 382 25.25 7.27 16.08
CA LYS A 382 25.52 8.41 15.22
C LYS A 382 25.62 7.95 13.77
N HIS A 383 25.22 8.83 12.84
CA HIS A 383 25.42 8.60 11.42
C HIS A 383 26.90 8.79 11.07
N SER A 384 27.44 7.92 10.22
CA SER A 384 28.78 8.06 9.66
C SER A 384 28.67 8.28 8.16
N SER A 385 29.65 8.97 7.58
CA SER A 385 29.78 9.17 6.13
C SER A 385 30.47 8.00 5.42
N LYS A 386 30.90 6.97 6.17
CA LYS A 386 31.84 5.92 5.71
C LYS A 386 31.19 4.75 4.93
N GLY A 387 30.06 4.99 4.27
CA GLY A 387 29.42 3.99 3.40
C GLY A 387 28.63 2.89 4.14
N VAL A 388 27.89 2.10 3.34
CA VAL A 388 26.89 1.13 3.82
C VAL A 388 27.50 0.01 4.68
N GLN A 389 28.59 -0.61 4.20
CA GLN A 389 29.25 -1.74 4.87
C GLN A 389 29.77 -1.37 6.26
N HIS A 390 30.50 -0.25 6.35
CA HIS A 390 31.01 0.23 7.64
C HIS A 390 29.88 0.51 8.64
N ARG A 391 28.73 1.03 8.16
CA ARG A 391 27.59 1.30 9.03
C ARG A 391 26.92 0.01 9.50
N ALA A 392 26.88 -1.04 8.67
CA ALA A 392 26.41 -2.36 9.08
C ALA A 392 27.32 -2.97 10.16
N GLU A 393 28.64 -2.89 10.01
CA GLU A 393 29.60 -3.33 11.04
C GLU A 393 29.42 -2.58 12.37
N VAL A 394 29.26 -1.25 12.32
CA VAL A 394 29.02 -0.44 13.52
C VAL A 394 27.71 -0.83 14.22
N LEU A 395 26.66 -1.15 13.46
CA LEU A 395 25.41 -1.65 14.03
C LEU A 395 25.61 -3.04 14.63
N LEU A 396 26.27 -3.96 13.93
CA LEU A 396 26.54 -5.30 14.41
C LEU A 396 27.26 -5.28 15.77
N ASN A 397 28.30 -4.46 15.92
CA ASN A 397 29.03 -4.29 17.18
C ASN A 397 28.18 -3.69 18.32
N LYS A 398 27.07 -3.02 18.01
CA LYS A 398 26.11 -2.50 18.99
C LYS A 398 25.03 -3.51 19.37
N LEU A 399 24.89 -4.61 18.62
CA LEU A 399 24.01 -5.74 18.96
C LEU A 399 24.68 -6.76 19.91
N ASP A 400 25.87 -6.43 20.43
CA ASP A 400 26.66 -7.27 21.34
C ASP A 400 26.34 -7.10 22.84
N TYR A 401 25.32 -6.30 23.17
CA TYR A 401 24.87 -6.08 24.54
C TYR A 401 23.72 -6.99 24.96
#